data_AF-X8J9Q6-F1
#
_entry.id   AF-X8J9Q6-F1
#
_cell.length_a   1.000
_cell.length_b   1.000
_cell.length_c   1.000
_cell.angle_alpha   90.00
_cell.angle_beta   90.00
_cell.angle_gamma   90.00
#
_symmetry.space_group_name_H-M   'P 1'
#
loop_
_entity.id
_entity.type
_entity.pdbx_description
1 polymer ?
#
loop_
_entity_poly.entity_id
_entity_poly.type
_entity_poly.pdbx_seq_one_letter_code
_entity_poly.pdbx_strand_id
1 'polypeptide(L)'
;MSAPRRSSRAVKKVNYIAIDVDASENEDTYTEPITIPDSSENDLESAPVFKKKRVNSKSTKAARGPKKAPSAVSDAPEVSGPIEAPHTTSRHDSTRLLPYIPALLDWFENQRDVRGMPWRKVYDPNLTKQERGQRAYEVLVSEIMLQQTQVATVIPYYNRWLEKFPTFETLAAAELADVHALWKGLGYYRRAGFLLAAAKKVRDEYEGHIPEDAKVMQKEVPGMGRYTAGAVASIAYGIRAPVLDGNVQRFLSRALALYANPKSKQALDILWGAATVLVEAPVNNDPDSAGALPGNINQALIELGSTICRPTAPSCGECPLSAGCAANQISKPVATTKSPVADIEEICGICSPVPTTNVSVTRFPMKVDKKKARVETSVVCAMRWISPSGDEQWLMAKRPPTGLLAGLWEFPTVDLPATGQPSPEVSDSENDAVPGQLLTSIPSMVLPKLLASSSSRAQVKLPKHIGSVPHIFSHIHKTYEVVYSTVEWHGDSPPELDTLSDTSKNKEVLKPKRKRVCDTTDYLLPAESRWVPSGIVAQQK
;
A
#
# COMPACT_ATOMS: atom_id res chain seq x y z
N MET A 1 46.57 15.51 19.99
CA MET A 1 45.40 14.63 20.17
C MET A 1 44.18 15.40 19.70
N SER A 2 43.59 14.94 18.61
CA SER A 2 42.68 15.70 17.75
C SER A 2 41.22 15.51 18.18
N ALA A 3 40.51 16.63 18.40
CA ALA A 3 39.07 16.66 18.56
C ALA A 3 38.37 16.57 17.18
N PRO A 4 37.23 15.85 17.05
CA PRO A 4 36.55 15.74 15.77
C PRO A 4 35.69 16.98 15.47
N ARG A 5 35.90 17.56 14.29
CA ARG A 5 35.12 18.66 13.71
C ARG A 5 33.68 18.21 13.43
N ARG A 6 32.69 18.92 14.01
CA ARG A 6 31.29 18.88 13.59
C ARG A 6 31.15 19.58 12.23
N SER A 7 30.77 18.85 11.20
CA SER A 7 30.32 19.41 9.92
C SER A 7 28.84 19.80 10.04
N SER A 8 28.58 21.10 10.13
CA SER A 8 27.24 21.69 10.05
C SER A 8 26.81 21.76 8.59
N ARG A 9 25.92 20.87 8.16
CA ARG A 9 25.26 20.97 6.85
C ARG A 9 24.10 21.96 6.96
N ALA A 10 24.30 23.16 6.44
CA ALA A 10 23.27 24.20 6.35
C ALA A 10 22.11 23.71 5.46
N VAL A 11 20.93 23.55 6.07
CA VAL A 11 19.67 23.37 5.34
C VAL A 11 19.14 24.75 5.00
N LYS A 12 19.15 25.11 3.71
CA LYS A 12 18.46 26.29 3.19
C LYS A 12 16.95 26.09 3.42
N LYS A 13 16.39 26.84 4.37
CA LYS A 13 14.94 27.03 4.51
C LYS A 13 14.45 27.81 3.29
N VAL A 14 13.47 27.26 2.56
CA VAL A 14 12.68 28.00 1.58
C VAL A 14 11.48 28.54 2.34
N ASN A 15 11.44 29.86 2.54
CA ASN A 15 10.30 30.56 3.12
C ASN A 15 9.21 30.66 2.05
N TYR A 16 8.00 30.17 2.36
CA TYR A 16 6.80 30.58 1.67
C TYR A 16 6.07 31.61 2.54
N ILE A 17 5.93 32.80 1.98
CA ILE A 17 5.12 33.90 2.49
C ILE A 17 3.68 33.59 2.06
N ALA A 18 2.76 33.42 3.01
CA ALA A 18 1.33 33.42 2.76
C ALA A 18 0.76 34.72 3.32
N ILE A 19 0.06 35.45 2.45
CA ILE A 19 -0.63 36.71 2.71
C ILE A 19 -2.08 36.37 3.07
N ASP A 20 -2.54 36.92 4.19
CA ASP A 20 -3.93 36.90 4.67
C ASP A 20 -4.88 37.55 3.66
N VAL A 21 -6.06 36.95 3.50
CA VAL A 21 -7.25 37.67 3.04
C VAL A 21 -8.46 37.18 3.83
N ASP A 22 -8.94 38.05 4.71
CA ASP A 22 -10.25 38.00 5.39
C ASP A 22 -11.43 38.06 4.41
N ALA A 23 -12.54 37.41 4.79
CA ALA A 23 -13.94 37.83 4.56
C ALA A 23 -14.87 36.80 5.25
N SER A 24 -15.34 37.06 6.48
CA SER A 24 -16.65 37.69 6.81
C SER A 24 -17.87 36.95 6.24
N GLU A 25 -18.60 36.22 7.08
CA GLU A 25 -19.93 36.58 7.62
C GLU A 25 -21.11 36.24 6.68
N ASN A 26 -21.96 35.30 7.09
CA ASN A 26 -23.35 35.62 7.43
C ASN A 26 -24.14 34.43 8.01
N GLU A 27 -24.88 34.76 9.06
CA GLU A 27 -25.88 34.01 9.79
C GLU A 27 -27.17 33.77 8.97
N ASP A 28 -27.93 32.73 9.36
CA ASP A 28 -29.35 32.82 9.79
C ASP A 28 -30.03 31.45 9.64
N THR A 29 -30.22 30.71 10.74
CA THR A 29 -31.48 30.54 11.50
C THR A 29 -32.74 30.20 10.67
N TYR A 30 -33.34 29.03 10.94
CA TYR A 30 -34.78 28.89 11.24
C TYR A 30 -35.11 27.48 11.79
N THR A 31 -35.68 27.49 12.99
CA THR A 31 -36.46 26.48 13.73
C THR A 31 -37.82 26.23 13.03
N GLU A 32 -38.64 25.19 13.21
CA GLU A 32 -38.95 24.28 14.32
C GLU A 32 -39.91 23.13 13.85
N PRO A 33 -40.61 22.32 14.71
CA PRO A 33 -40.58 20.86 14.71
C PRO A 33 -41.88 20.20 14.20
N ILE A 34 -41.84 18.89 13.90
CA ILE A 34 -43.09 18.09 13.81
C ILE A 34 -42.92 16.73 14.49
N THR A 35 -43.88 16.49 15.38
CA THR A 35 -44.13 15.38 16.29
C THR A 35 -44.43 14.03 15.64
N ILE A 36 -44.06 13.00 16.41
CA ILE A 36 -44.31 11.55 16.29
C ILE A 36 -45.82 11.22 16.38
N PRO A 37 -46.25 10.10 15.79
CA PRO A 37 -47.13 9.20 16.51
C PRO A 37 -46.55 7.78 16.65
N ASP A 38 -46.77 7.29 17.86
CA ASP A 38 -46.45 6.01 18.47
C ASP A 38 -47.39 4.89 17.97
N SER A 39 -46.86 3.67 17.81
CA SER A 39 -47.64 2.43 17.95
C SER A 39 -46.73 1.20 18.09
N SER A 40 -46.49 0.82 19.35
CA SER A 40 -46.72 -0.51 19.94
C SER A 40 -46.14 -1.80 19.30
N GLU A 41 -45.24 -2.40 20.10
CA GLU A 41 -45.26 -3.78 20.62
C GLU A 41 -44.86 -5.00 19.77
N ASN A 42 -43.83 -5.68 20.31
CA ASN A 42 -43.58 -7.13 20.44
C ASN A 42 -43.43 -8.01 19.19
N ASP A 43 -42.25 -8.62 19.03
CA ASP A 43 -42.09 -10.03 19.44
C ASP A 43 -40.62 -10.49 19.38
N LEU A 44 -40.20 -11.05 20.51
CA LEU A 44 -38.98 -11.85 20.69
C LEU A 44 -39.23 -13.25 20.13
N GLU A 45 -38.41 -13.75 19.21
CA GLU A 45 -38.15 -15.19 19.15
C GLU A 45 -36.86 -15.60 18.41
N SER A 46 -35.94 -16.16 19.20
CA SER A 46 -35.12 -17.36 18.98
C SER A 46 -34.23 -17.55 17.73
N ALA A 47 -32.95 -17.80 18.02
CA ALA A 47 -31.90 -18.21 17.11
C ALA A 47 -32.06 -19.67 16.61
N PRO A 48 -31.68 -20.00 15.35
CA PRO A 48 -31.60 -21.38 14.90
C PRO A 48 -30.21 -22.00 15.09
N VAL A 49 -30.23 -23.12 15.79
CA VAL A 49 -29.17 -24.11 16.01
C VAL A 49 -28.72 -24.76 14.68
N PHE A 50 -27.42 -24.70 14.37
CA PHE A 50 -26.84 -25.40 13.20
C PHE A 50 -26.55 -26.89 13.50
N LYS A 51 -27.31 -27.78 12.87
CA LYS A 51 -27.07 -29.24 12.84
C LYS A 51 -25.95 -29.59 11.85
N LYS A 52 -24.94 -30.35 12.33
CA LYS A 52 -23.86 -30.94 11.53
C LYS A 52 -24.42 -31.92 10.48
N LYS A 53 -24.19 -31.66 9.19
CA LYS A 53 -24.44 -32.62 8.10
C LYS A 53 -23.20 -33.46 7.81
N ARG A 54 -23.35 -34.76 8.02
CA ARG A 54 -22.45 -35.86 7.65
C ARG A 54 -22.38 -35.95 6.12
N VAL A 55 -21.17 -35.91 5.54
CA VAL A 55 -20.97 -36.19 4.11
C VAL A 55 -20.56 -37.66 3.96
N ASN A 56 -21.32 -38.37 3.14
CA ASN A 56 -21.17 -39.80 2.86
C ASN A 56 -20.12 -39.98 1.74
N SER A 57 -19.13 -40.83 1.98
CA SER A 57 -18.10 -41.24 1.02
C SER A 57 -18.66 -42.26 0.02
N LYS A 58 -18.50 -42.03 -1.29
CA LYS A 58 -18.58 -43.08 -2.32
C LYS A 58 -17.18 -43.33 -2.88
N SER A 59 -16.77 -44.59 -2.78
CA SER A 59 -15.49 -45.11 -3.23
C SER A 59 -15.44 -45.32 -4.74
N THR A 60 -14.30 -45.00 -5.37
CA THR A 60 -13.84 -45.69 -6.57
C THR A 60 -12.37 -46.07 -6.39
N LYS A 61 -12.08 -47.37 -6.59
CA LYS A 61 -10.75 -47.99 -6.50
C LYS A 61 -9.92 -47.64 -7.74
N ALA A 62 -8.65 -47.25 -7.56
CA ALA A 62 -7.61 -47.46 -8.57
C ALA A 62 -6.20 -47.56 -7.92
N ALA A 63 -5.54 -48.68 -8.26
CA ALA A 63 -4.12 -49.04 -8.25
C ALA A 63 -3.11 -48.35 -7.30
N ARG A 64 -2.50 -49.18 -6.44
CA ARG A 64 -1.29 -48.90 -5.64
C ARG A 64 -0.05 -48.88 -6.52
N GLY A 65 0.68 -47.78 -6.52
CA GLY A 65 2.12 -47.68 -6.81
C GLY A 65 2.84 -47.00 -5.64
N PRO A 66 4.15 -47.23 -5.41
CA PRO A 66 4.83 -46.76 -4.21
C PRO A 66 4.96 -45.23 -4.26
N LYS A 67 4.29 -44.54 -3.33
CA LYS A 67 4.40 -43.08 -3.19
C LYS A 67 5.75 -42.74 -2.54
N LYS A 68 6.65 -42.14 -3.33
CA LYS A 68 7.81 -41.38 -2.83
C LYS A 68 7.32 -40.28 -1.87
N ALA A 69 8.00 -40.16 -0.74
CA ALA A 69 7.81 -39.07 0.22
C ALA A 69 7.97 -37.70 -0.48
N PRO A 70 7.19 -36.67 -0.10
CA PRO A 70 7.36 -35.35 -0.66
C PRO A 70 8.67 -34.76 -0.12
N SER A 71 9.64 -34.50 -1.01
CA SER A 71 10.84 -33.73 -0.66
C SER A 71 10.42 -32.28 -0.39
N ALA A 72 10.37 -31.91 0.88
CA ALA A 72 10.34 -30.52 1.30
C ALA A 72 11.76 -29.94 1.30
N VAL A 73 11.82 -28.61 1.09
CA VAL A 73 12.97 -27.71 1.23
C VAL A 73 13.88 -27.58 -0.01
N SER A 74 13.49 -26.70 -0.93
CA SER A 74 14.42 -25.96 -1.79
C SER A 74 14.00 -24.49 -1.74
N ASP A 75 14.86 -23.62 -1.19
CA ASP A 75 14.79 -22.14 -1.06
C ASP A 75 15.04 -21.62 0.37
N ALA A 76 15.58 -22.44 1.28
CA ALA A 76 16.15 -21.91 2.53
C ALA A 76 17.58 -21.38 2.24
N PRO A 77 17.96 -20.18 2.71
CA PRO A 77 19.35 -19.75 2.64
C PRO A 77 20.22 -20.75 3.42
N GLU A 78 21.38 -21.13 2.86
CA GLU A 78 22.36 -21.95 3.57
C GLU A 78 22.80 -21.23 4.84
N VAL A 79 22.36 -21.73 6.00
CA VAL A 79 22.78 -21.20 7.30
C VAL A 79 24.10 -21.86 7.66
N SER A 80 25.21 -21.14 7.47
CA SER A 80 26.51 -21.54 8.00
C SER A 80 26.61 -21.16 9.50
N GLY A 81 26.65 -22.17 10.38
CA GLY A 81 26.86 -21.96 11.81
C GLY A 81 26.08 -22.94 12.71
N PRO A 82 26.28 -22.87 14.04
CA PRO A 82 25.55 -23.71 14.98
C PRO A 82 24.04 -23.40 14.94
N ILE A 83 23.23 -24.46 14.92
CA ILE A 83 21.77 -24.42 14.79
C ILE A 83 21.12 -24.73 16.15
N GLU A 84 20.02 -24.06 16.46
CA GLU A 84 19.25 -24.28 17.69
C GLU A 84 18.63 -25.69 17.68
N ALA A 85 18.54 -26.33 18.84
CA ALA A 85 17.84 -27.60 18.96
C ALA A 85 16.37 -27.47 18.47
N PRO A 86 15.79 -28.54 17.89
CA PRO A 86 14.39 -28.54 17.49
C PRO A 86 13.46 -28.16 18.65
N HIS A 87 12.37 -27.46 18.33
CA HIS A 87 11.39 -27.01 19.31
C HIS A 87 10.00 -27.57 19.06
N THR A 88 9.19 -27.59 20.10
CA THR A 88 7.79 -28.06 20.04
C THR A 88 6.86 -27.00 19.42
N THR A 89 5.75 -27.44 18.83
CA THR A 89 4.71 -26.54 18.29
C THR A 89 4.15 -25.55 19.33
N SER A 90 4.16 -25.90 20.62
CA SER A 90 3.76 -25.03 21.73
C SER A 90 4.60 -23.74 21.85
N ARG A 91 5.80 -23.69 21.26
CA ARG A 91 6.56 -22.43 21.13
C ARG A 91 5.78 -21.35 20.37
N HIS A 92 4.87 -21.74 19.49
CA HIS A 92 4.05 -20.81 18.69
C HIS A 92 2.68 -20.55 19.31
N ASP A 93 2.44 -20.98 20.55
CA ASP A 93 1.20 -20.70 21.26
C ASP A 93 1.10 -19.20 21.59
N SER A 94 0.06 -18.58 21.03
CA SER A 94 -0.26 -17.16 21.17
C SER A 94 -1.09 -16.84 22.42
N THR A 95 -1.71 -17.85 23.05
CA THR A 95 -2.52 -17.65 24.26
C THR A 95 -1.70 -17.11 25.44
N ARG A 96 -0.37 -17.37 25.43
CA ARG A 96 0.60 -16.81 26.40
C ARG A 96 0.66 -15.28 26.41
N LEU A 97 0.14 -14.61 25.38
CA LEU A 97 0.06 -13.15 25.31
C LEU A 97 -1.21 -12.60 25.98
N LEU A 98 -2.27 -13.41 26.13
CA LEU A 98 -3.57 -12.96 26.64
C LEU A 98 -3.51 -12.30 28.04
N PRO A 99 -2.73 -12.82 29.02
CA PRO A 99 -2.63 -12.18 30.33
C PRO A 99 -2.07 -10.75 30.30
N TYR A 100 -1.41 -10.36 29.21
CA TYR A 100 -0.76 -9.05 29.06
C TYR A 100 -1.56 -8.07 28.21
N ILE A 101 -2.75 -8.45 27.72
CA ILE A 101 -3.63 -7.56 26.95
C ILE A 101 -4.07 -6.32 27.74
N PRO A 102 -4.44 -6.40 29.04
CA PRO A 102 -4.75 -5.21 29.83
C PRO A 102 -3.58 -4.20 29.83
N ALA A 103 -2.36 -4.65 30.10
CA ALA A 103 -1.17 -3.79 30.07
C ALA A 103 -0.87 -3.19 28.69
N LEU A 104 -1.21 -3.91 27.59
CA LEU A 104 -1.13 -3.37 26.24
C LEU A 104 -2.13 -2.23 26.02
N LEU A 105 -3.35 -2.38 26.51
CA LEU A 105 -4.41 -1.37 26.38
C LEU A 105 -4.10 -0.13 27.21
N ASP A 106 -3.70 -0.30 28.48
CA ASP A 106 -3.28 0.81 29.35
C ASP A 106 -2.12 1.60 28.72
N TRP A 107 -1.14 0.89 28.15
CA TRP A 107 -0.05 1.52 27.41
C TRP A 107 -0.57 2.29 26.18
N PHE A 108 -1.47 1.68 25.40
CA PHE A 108 -1.99 2.28 24.16
C PHE A 108 -2.82 3.54 24.41
N GLU A 109 -3.61 3.59 25.47
CA GLU A 109 -4.37 4.78 25.85
C GLU A 109 -3.46 6.00 26.00
N ASN A 110 -2.33 5.83 26.68
CA ASN A 110 -1.32 6.89 26.80
C ASN A 110 -0.66 7.26 25.47
N GLN A 111 -0.52 6.32 24.52
CA GLN A 111 0.08 6.59 23.22
C GLN A 111 -0.90 7.24 22.22
N ARG A 112 -2.21 7.00 22.36
CA ARG A 112 -3.22 7.48 21.41
C ARG A 112 -3.15 9.01 21.26
N ASP A 113 -3.09 9.71 22.37
CA ASP A 113 -3.17 11.17 22.41
C ASP A 113 -1.83 11.82 21.99
N VAL A 114 -0.70 11.24 22.41
CA VAL A 114 0.65 11.71 22.09
C VAL A 114 0.92 11.75 20.58
N ARG A 115 0.29 10.83 19.82
CA ARG A 115 0.54 10.70 18.38
C ARG A 115 -0.16 11.76 17.52
N GLY A 116 -1.17 12.46 18.05
CA GLY A 116 -1.88 13.52 17.34
C GLY A 116 -2.49 13.08 15.99
N MET A 117 -2.95 11.83 15.89
CA MET A 117 -3.52 11.30 14.65
C MET A 117 -5.01 11.62 14.56
N PRO A 118 -5.47 12.47 13.62
CA PRO A 118 -6.85 12.98 13.58
C PRO A 118 -7.90 11.88 13.35
N TRP A 119 -7.51 10.76 12.73
CA TRP A 119 -8.37 9.59 12.53
C TRP A 119 -8.50 8.68 13.76
N ARG A 120 -7.73 8.90 14.84
CA ARG A 120 -7.83 8.12 16.09
C ARG A 120 -8.81 8.77 17.07
N LYS A 121 -10.09 8.54 16.84
CA LYS A 121 -11.16 8.94 17.77
C LYS A 121 -11.40 7.83 18.80
N VAL A 122 -11.85 8.23 19.99
CA VAL A 122 -12.34 7.29 21.01
C VAL A 122 -13.57 6.57 20.44
N TYR A 123 -13.69 5.28 20.73
CA TYR A 123 -14.88 4.52 20.35
C TYR A 123 -16.07 5.00 21.18
N ASP A 124 -17.20 5.24 20.52
CA ASP A 124 -18.44 5.64 21.18
C ASP A 124 -19.54 4.61 20.84
N PRO A 125 -20.03 3.84 21.83
CA PRO A 125 -21.08 2.83 21.60
C PRO A 125 -22.44 3.44 21.28
N ASN A 126 -22.65 4.73 21.59
CA ASN A 126 -23.95 5.41 21.45
C ASN A 126 -24.16 6.01 20.06
N LEU A 127 -23.18 5.92 19.16
CA LEU A 127 -23.29 6.43 17.80
C LEU A 127 -24.45 5.76 17.05
N THR A 128 -25.28 6.59 16.43
CA THR A 128 -26.32 6.16 15.49
C THR A 128 -25.70 5.36 14.33
N LYS A 129 -26.54 4.65 13.56
CA LYS A 129 -26.09 3.92 12.37
C LYS A 129 -25.37 4.86 11.39
N GLN A 130 -25.89 6.06 11.23
CA GLN A 130 -25.32 7.10 10.36
C GLN A 130 -23.94 7.55 10.85
N GLU A 131 -23.81 7.86 12.13
CA GLU A 131 -22.53 8.30 12.72
C GLU A 131 -21.48 7.18 12.70
N ARG A 132 -21.88 5.92 12.91
CA ARG A 132 -20.97 4.77 12.74
C ARG A 132 -20.53 4.59 11.29
N GLY A 133 -21.44 4.79 10.33
CA GLY A 133 -21.11 4.81 8.91
C GLY A 133 -20.10 5.92 8.56
N GLN A 134 -20.30 7.12 9.11
CA GLN A 134 -19.36 8.23 8.97
C GLN A 134 -18.00 7.90 9.60
N ARG A 135 -18.01 7.31 10.80
CA ARG A 135 -16.78 6.85 11.46
C ARG A 135 -16.05 5.81 10.62
N ALA A 136 -16.76 4.89 9.99
CA ALA A 136 -16.18 3.89 9.10
C ALA A 136 -15.57 4.51 7.84
N TYR A 137 -16.18 5.56 7.28
CA TYR A 137 -15.60 6.34 6.19
C TYR A 137 -14.24 6.96 6.60
N GLU A 138 -14.21 7.66 7.73
CA GLU A 138 -13.00 8.27 8.28
C GLU A 138 -11.87 7.26 8.51
N VAL A 139 -12.20 6.09 9.07
CA VAL A 139 -11.24 4.99 9.28
C VAL A 139 -10.74 4.49 7.93
N LEU A 140 -11.64 4.19 6.99
CA LEU A 140 -11.27 3.67 5.67
C LEU A 140 -10.32 4.61 4.93
N VAL A 141 -10.60 5.92 4.90
CA VAL A 141 -9.73 6.93 4.28
C VAL A 141 -8.33 6.85 4.89
N SER A 142 -8.23 6.87 6.23
CA SER A 142 -6.93 6.83 6.90
C SER A 142 -6.17 5.52 6.64
N GLU A 143 -6.84 4.38 6.69
CA GLU A 143 -6.23 3.06 6.46
C GLU A 143 -5.72 2.92 5.03
N ILE A 144 -6.47 3.41 4.04
CA ILE A 144 -6.01 3.42 2.64
C ILE A 144 -4.81 4.35 2.49
N MET A 145 -4.82 5.54 3.10
CA MET A 145 -3.68 6.47 3.03
C MET A 145 -2.42 5.94 3.72
N LEU A 146 -2.55 5.20 4.83
CA LEU A 146 -1.43 4.65 5.60
C LEU A 146 -0.73 3.45 4.96
N GLN A 147 -1.29 2.88 3.90
CA GLN A 147 -0.65 1.78 3.17
C GLN A 147 0.69 2.22 2.54
N GLN A 148 1.80 1.81 3.16
CA GLN A 148 3.16 2.16 2.75
C GLN A 148 3.44 3.68 2.76
N THR A 149 2.73 4.44 3.59
CA THR A 149 2.96 5.88 3.79
C THR A 149 3.08 6.18 5.28
N GLN A 150 4.01 7.06 5.65
CA GLN A 150 4.25 7.41 7.05
C GLN A 150 3.15 8.31 7.61
N VAL A 151 2.85 8.14 8.91
CA VAL A 151 1.80 8.91 9.61
C VAL A 151 1.96 10.42 9.44
N ALA A 152 3.16 10.97 9.68
CA ALA A 152 3.41 12.41 9.57
C ALA A 152 3.09 12.96 8.17
N THR A 153 3.32 12.16 7.12
CA THR A 153 2.95 12.51 5.75
C THR A 153 1.45 12.45 5.53
N VAL A 154 0.74 11.49 6.14
CA VAL A 154 -0.70 11.29 5.93
C VAL A 154 -1.54 12.37 6.60
N ILE A 155 -1.17 12.88 7.78
CA ILE A 155 -1.95 13.88 8.55
C ILE A 155 -2.47 15.04 7.68
N PRO A 156 -1.63 15.81 6.96
CA PRO A 156 -2.12 16.93 6.17
C PRO A 156 -2.97 16.50 4.95
N TYR A 157 -2.75 15.31 4.40
CA TYR A 157 -3.58 14.79 3.30
C TYR A 157 -4.96 14.38 3.77
N TYR A 158 -5.02 13.71 4.93
CA TYR A 158 -6.26 13.29 5.55
C TYR A 158 -7.17 14.48 5.85
N ASN A 159 -6.62 15.54 6.43
CA ASN A 159 -7.39 16.73 6.78
C ASN A 159 -7.97 17.42 5.53
N ARG A 160 -7.14 17.69 4.50
CA ARG A 160 -7.62 18.26 3.23
C ARG A 160 -8.61 17.36 2.50
N TRP A 161 -8.42 16.04 2.61
CA TRP A 161 -9.32 15.07 2.02
C TRP A 161 -10.70 15.14 2.65
N LEU A 162 -10.79 15.09 3.99
CA LEU A 162 -12.08 15.17 4.68
C LEU A 162 -12.76 16.53 4.55
N GLU A 163 -11.99 17.61 4.37
CA GLU A 163 -12.55 18.93 4.05
C GLU A 163 -13.26 18.94 2.69
N LYS A 164 -12.66 18.31 1.66
CA LYS A 164 -13.25 18.26 0.31
C LYS A 164 -14.30 17.16 0.14
N PHE A 165 -14.03 15.99 0.71
CA PHE A 165 -14.82 14.78 0.61
C PHE A 165 -15.14 14.28 2.04
N PRO A 166 -16.09 14.91 2.73
CA PRO A 166 -16.40 14.55 4.12
C PRO A 166 -17.08 13.18 4.26
N THR A 167 -17.72 12.65 3.21
CA THR A 167 -18.56 11.45 3.27
C THR A 167 -18.38 10.52 2.07
N PHE A 168 -19.00 9.34 2.10
CA PHE A 168 -19.05 8.44 0.94
C PHE A 168 -19.77 9.08 -0.24
N GLU A 169 -20.87 9.80 -0.02
CA GLU A 169 -21.69 10.43 -1.07
C GLU A 169 -20.91 11.50 -1.81
N THR A 170 -20.25 12.40 -1.06
CA THR A 170 -19.43 13.48 -1.64
C THR A 170 -18.25 12.93 -2.43
N LEU A 171 -17.60 11.87 -1.95
CA LEU A 171 -16.54 11.19 -2.70
C LEU A 171 -17.10 10.47 -3.92
N ALA A 172 -18.23 9.77 -3.81
CA ALA A 172 -18.83 9.00 -4.91
C ALA A 172 -19.30 9.89 -6.08
N ALA A 173 -19.61 11.16 -5.80
CA ALA A 173 -19.94 12.17 -6.79
C ALA A 173 -18.71 12.78 -7.50
N ALA A 174 -17.50 12.55 -6.97
CA ALA A 174 -16.28 13.13 -7.51
C ALA A 174 -15.81 12.46 -8.81
N GLU A 175 -15.15 13.24 -9.65
CA GLU A 175 -14.41 12.72 -10.80
C GLU A 175 -13.05 12.17 -10.38
N LEU A 176 -12.55 11.16 -11.11
CA LEU A 176 -11.26 10.54 -10.81
C LEU A 176 -10.10 11.55 -10.86
N ALA A 177 -10.21 12.58 -11.70
CA ALA A 177 -9.23 13.64 -11.81
C ALA A 177 -9.12 14.46 -10.50
N ASP A 178 -10.24 14.81 -9.87
CA ASP A 178 -10.28 15.56 -8.61
C ASP A 178 -9.69 14.73 -7.46
N VAL A 179 -10.04 13.44 -7.44
CA VAL A 179 -9.49 12.47 -6.48
C VAL A 179 -7.96 12.36 -6.63
N HIS A 180 -7.46 12.23 -7.86
CA HIS A 180 -6.02 12.20 -8.12
C HIS A 180 -5.31 13.51 -7.78
N ALA A 181 -5.97 14.65 -7.99
CA ALA A 181 -5.42 15.96 -7.64
C ALA A 181 -5.19 16.08 -6.12
N LEU A 182 -6.14 15.64 -5.30
CA LEU A 182 -5.98 15.63 -3.84
C LEU A 182 -5.01 14.55 -3.33
N TRP A 183 -4.87 13.43 -4.05
CA TRP A 183 -3.94 12.36 -3.71
C TRP A 183 -2.49 12.64 -4.16
N LYS A 184 -2.28 13.70 -4.93
CA LYS A 184 -1.01 14.03 -5.56
C LYS A 184 0.12 14.13 -4.55
N GLY A 185 1.17 13.33 -4.74
CA GLY A 185 2.33 13.27 -3.85
C GLY A 185 2.29 12.17 -2.78
N LEU A 186 1.14 11.53 -2.55
CA LEU A 186 1.02 10.44 -1.56
C LEU A 186 1.50 9.07 -2.10
N GLY A 187 1.63 8.96 -3.43
CA GLY A 187 2.05 7.73 -4.12
C GLY A 187 0.98 6.65 -4.16
N TYR A 188 1.22 5.60 -4.96
CA TYR A 188 0.28 4.49 -5.17
C TYR A 188 -1.16 4.95 -5.50
N TYR A 189 -1.32 5.77 -6.54
CA TYR A 189 -2.59 6.39 -6.96
C TYR A 189 -3.77 5.43 -7.16
N ARG A 190 -3.48 4.15 -7.45
CA ARG A 190 -4.51 3.10 -7.50
C ARG A 190 -5.34 3.01 -6.21
N ARG A 191 -4.74 3.35 -5.06
CA ARG A 191 -5.43 3.43 -3.77
C ARG A 191 -6.55 4.47 -3.77
N ALA A 192 -6.30 5.65 -4.32
CA ALA A 192 -7.30 6.71 -4.45
C ALA A 192 -8.46 6.27 -5.37
N GLY A 193 -8.13 5.64 -6.50
CA GLY A 193 -9.13 5.08 -7.41
C GLY A 193 -9.98 3.98 -6.76
N PHE A 194 -9.38 3.12 -5.92
CA PHE A 194 -10.14 2.13 -5.15
C PHE A 194 -11.04 2.78 -4.11
N LEU A 195 -10.60 3.84 -3.44
CA LEU A 195 -11.41 4.56 -2.47
C LEU A 195 -12.64 5.21 -3.13
N LEU A 196 -12.47 5.80 -4.32
CA LEU A 196 -13.57 6.30 -5.15
C LEU A 196 -14.54 5.18 -5.56
N ALA A 197 -14.00 4.03 -6.02
CA ALA A 197 -14.82 2.88 -6.41
C ALA A 197 -15.59 2.29 -5.22
N ALA A 198 -14.96 2.22 -4.04
CA ALA A 198 -15.59 1.81 -2.79
C ALA A 198 -16.73 2.76 -2.42
N ALA A 199 -16.50 4.08 -2.52
CA ALA A 199 -17.52 5.07 -2.22
C ALA A 199 -18.73 5.01 -3.15
N LYS A 200 -18.49 4.85 -4.47
CA LYS A 200 -19.57 4.64 -5.43
C LYS A 200 -20.39 3.40 -5.08
N LYS A 201 -19.73 2.28 -4.79
CA LYS A 201 -20.42 1.04 -4.38
C LYS A 201 -21.22 1.22 -3.08
N VAL A 202 -20.64 1.86 -2.07
CA VAL A 202 -21.31 2.09 -0.77
C VAL A 202 -22.54 2.97 -0.92
N ARG A 203 -22.46 4.05 -1.71
CA ARG A 203 -23.61 4.90 -2.04
C ARG A 203 -24.70 4.10 -2.78
N ASP A 204 -24.31 3.35 -3.81
CA ASP A 204 -25.26 2.73 -4.75
C ASP A 204 -25.92 1.45 -4.20
N GLU A 205 -25.20 0.66 -3.40
CA GLU A 205 -25.65 -0.67 -2.94
C GLU A 205 -25.92 -0.78 -1.44
N TYR A 206 -25.45 0.18 -0.63
CA TYR A 206 -25.58 0.13 0.83
C TYR A 206 -26.06 1.44 1.46
N GLU A 207 -26.77 2.27 0.69
CA GLU A 207 -27.42 3.50 1.19
C GLU A 207 -26.44 4.47 1.89
N GLY A 208 -25.17 4.51 1.45
CA GLY A 208 -24.14 5.35 2.08
C GLY A 208 -23.48 4.74 3.32
N HIS A 209 -23.87 3.52 3.71
CA HIS A 209 -23.37 2.83 4.90
C HIS A 209 -22.57 1.58 4.53
N ILE A 210 -21.26 1.63 4.68
CA ILE A 210 -20.41 0.46 4.45
C ILE A 210 -20.81 -0.72 5.36
N PRO A 211 -20.79 -1.99 4.88
CA PRO A 211 -21.17 -3.14 5.69
C PRO A 211 -20.33 -3.28 6.97
N GLU A 212 -20.94 -3.67 8.08
CA GLU A 212 -20.22 -3.86 9.36
C GLU A 212 -19.38 -5.16 9.37
N ASP A 213 -19.83 -6.20 8.65
CA ASP A 213 -19.15 -7.48 8.59
C ASP A 213 -17.89 -7.42 7.72
N ALA A 214 -16.74 -7.75 8.33
CA ALA A 214 -15.44 -7.74 7.67
C ALA A 214 -15.36 -8.67 6.44
N LYS A 215 -16.05 -9.81 6.44
CA LYS A 215 -16.02 -10.75 5.30
C LYS A 215 -16.85 -10.21 4.14
N VAL A 216 -17.99 -9.57 4.42
CA VAL A 216 -18.81 -8.88 3.42
C VAL A 216 -18.01 -7.74 2.80
N MET A 217 -17.41 -6.87 3.62
CA MET A 217 -16.52 -5.79 3.14
C MET A 217 -15.39 -6.33 2.25
N GLN A 218 -14.67 -7.36 2.70
CA GLN A 218 -13.56 -7.96 1.96
C GLN A 218 -13.98 -8.52 0.59
N LYS A 219 -15.19 -9.11 0.52
CA LYS A 219 -15.69 -9.78 -0.68
C LYS A 219 -16.27 -8.77 -1.67
N GLU A 220 -16.96 -7.75 -1.18
CA GLU A 220 -17.86 -6.94 -2.01
C GLU A 220 -17.33 -5.54 -2.26
N VAL A 221 -16.58 -4.94 -1.32
CA VAL A 221 -16.12 -3.55 -1.43
C VAL A 221 -14.75 -3.44 -2.13
N PRO A 222 -14.64 -2.71 -3.25
CA PRO A 222 -13.38 -2.54 -3.97
C PRO A 222 -12.23 -2.03 -3.10
N GLY A 223 -11.04 -2.63 -3.25
CA GLY A 223 -9.85 -2.19 -2.53
C GLY A 223 -9.79 -2.62 -1.05
N MET A 224 -10.80 -3.30 -0.53
CA MET A 224 -10.80 -3.82 0.84
C MET A 224 -10.20 -5.22 0.91
N GLY A 225 -8.92 -5.28 1.23
CA GLY A 225 -8.28 -6.54 1.62
C GLY A 225 -8.68 -6.97 3.04
N ARG A 226 -8.30 -8.20 3.42
CA ARG A 226 -8.54 -8.76 4.76
C ARG A 226 -8.11 -7.81 5.90
N TYR A 227 -6.96 -7.15 5.74
CA TYR A 227 -6.47 -6.14 6.69
C TYR A 227 -7.43 -4.95 6.81
N THR A 228 -7.74 -4.26 5.71
CA THR A 228 -8.57 -3.05 5.71
C THR A 228 -9.97 -3.34 6.24
N ALA A 229 -10.56 -4.47 5.84
CA ALA A 229 -11.87 -4.88 6.33
C ALA A 229 -11.86 -5.17 7.83
N GLY A 230 -10.81 -5.82 8.34
CA GLY A 230 -10.65 -6.03 9.79
C GLY A 230 -10.45 -4.72 10.55
N ALA A 231 -9.68 -3.78 10.00
CA ALA A 231 -9.44 -2.48 10.62
C ALA A 231 -10.73 -1.65 10.71
N VAL A 232 -11.48 -1.51 9.61
CA VAL A 232 -12.76 -0.80 9.61
C VAL A 232 -13.78 -1.47 10.54
N ALA A 233 -13.94 -2.79 10.43
CA ALA A 233 -14.89 -3.56 11.26
C ALA A 233 -14.61 -3.41 12.76
N SER A 234 -13.34 -3.53 13.15
CA SER A 234 -12.97 -3.47 14.57
C SER A 234 -12.95 -2.06 15.14
N ILE A 235 -12.50 -1.06 14.39
CA ILE A 235 -12.34 0.31 14.88
C ILE A 235 -13.67 1.08 14.86
N ALA A 236 -14.48 0.92 13.81
CA ALA A 236 -15.72 1.68 13.65
C ALA A 236 -16.94 0.93 14.23
N TYR A 237 -16.97 -0.39 14.13
CA TYR A 237 -18.15 -1.20 14.48
C TYR A 237 -17.94 -2.11 15.71
N GLY A 238 -16.73 -2.13 16.29
CA GLY A 238 -16.45 -2.99 17.45
C GLY A 238 -16.49 -4.49 17.15
N ILE A 239 -16.35 -4.87 15.89
CA ILE A 239 -16.36 -6.28 15.47
C ILE A 239 -15.00 -6.92 15.74
N ARG A 240 -15.00 -8.13 16.29
CA ARG A 240 -13.80 -8.97 16.52
C ARG A 240 -13.23 -9.50 15.20
N ALA A 241 -12.63 -8.60 14.42
CA ALA A 241 -11.96 -8.90 13.18
C ALA A 241 -10.46 -8.61 13.33
N PRO A 242 -9.56 -9.59 13.12
CA PRO A 242 -8.13 -9.38 13.32
C PRO A 242 -7.55 -8.49 12.21
N VAL A 243 -6.44 -7.83 12.54
CA VAL A 243 -5.58 -7.14 11.54
C VAL A 243 -4.18 -7.71 11.55
N LEU A 244 -3.55 -7.75 10.38
CA LEU A 244 -2.16 -8.17 10.23
C LEU A 244 -1.47 -7.33 9.16
N ASP A 245 -0.84 -6.22 9.57
CA ASP A 245 0.06 -5.43 8.72
C ASP A 245 1.52 -5.86 8.92
N GLY A 246 2.47 -5.18 8.26
CA GLY A 246 3.89 -5.46 8.43
C GLY A 246 4.43 -5.23 9.86
N ASN A 247 3.76 -4.41 10.67
CA ASN A 247 4.12 -4.15 12.06
C ASN A 247 3.67 -5.30 12.97
N VAL A 248 2.40 -5.68 12.90
CA VAL A 248 1.82 -6.80 13.66
C VAL A 248 2.45 -8.11 13.21
N GLN A 249 2.66 -8.32 11.91
CA GLN A 249 3.35 -9.51 11.39
C GLN A 249 4.75 -9.66 11.97
N ARG A 250 5.52 -8.57 12.03
CA ARG A 250 6.87 -8.58 12.65
C ARG A 250 6.78 -8.85 14.14
N PHE A 251 5.89 -8.18 14.85
CA PHE A 251 5.69 -8.37 16.29
C PHE A 251 5.32 -9.83 16.59
N LEU A 252 4.29 -10.38 15.96
CA LEU A 252 3.84 -11.75 16.18
C LEU A 252 4.90 -12.78 15.77
N SER A 253 5.65 -12.54 14.69
CA SER A 253 6.78 -13.43 14.33
C SER A 253 7.81 -13.51 15.46
N ARG A 254 8.04 -12.41 16.20
CA ARG A 254 8.93 -12.38 17.37
C ARG A 254 8.26 -12.97 18.61
N ALA A 255 7.03 -12.57 18.90
CA ALA A 255 6.28 -13.02 20.07
C ALA A 255 6.11 -14.54 20.09
N LEU A 256 5.94 -15.15 18.92
CA LEU A 256 5.81 -16.60 18.74
C LEU A 256 7.13 -17.29 18.40
N ALA A 257 8.25 -16.56 18.29
CA ALA A 257 9.53 -17.07 17.82
C ALA A 257 9.38 -17.94 16.53
N LEU A 258 8.60 -17.44 15.57
CA LEU A 258 8.27 -18.14 14.32
C LEU A 258 9.37 -17.90 13.28
N TYR A 259 10.30 -18.86 13.13
CA TYR A 259 11.37 -18.81 12.14
C TYR A 259 10.98 -19.49 10.84
N ALA A 260 10.08 -18.88 10.07
CA ALA A 260 9.67 -19.35 8.76
C ALA A 260 9.68 -18.19 7.77
N ASN A 261 9.66 -18.48 6.46
CA ASN A 261 9.47 -17.45 5.45
C ASN A 261 8.16 -16.69 5.78
N PRO A 262 8.22 -15.39 6.13
CA PRO A 262 7.06 -14.63 6.58
C PRO A 262 5.97 -14.50 5.51
N LYS A 263 6.28 -14.79 4.24
CA LYS A 263 5.33 -14.77 3.13
C LYS A 263 4.74 -16.14 2.80
N SER A 264 5.16 -17.22 3.46
CA SER A 264 4.59 -18.54 3.24
C SER A 264 3.16 -18.61 3.77
N LYS A 265 2.32 -19.41 3.12
CA LYS A 265 0.93 -19.61 3.57
C LYS A 265 0.88 -20.13 5.00
N GLN A 266 1.71 -21.12 5.35
CA GLN A 266 1.72 -21.68 6.71
C GLN A 266 2.08 -20.62 7.77
N ALA A 267 3.08 -19.78 7.51
CA ALA A 267 3.45 -18.72 8.45
C ALA A 267 2.33 -17.67 8.58
N LEU A 268 1.74 -17.24 7.47
CA LEU A 268 0.63 -16.29 7.48
C LEU A 268 -0.60 -16.85 8.21
N ASP A 269 -0.96 -18.12 8.01
CA ASP A 269 -2.10 -18.75 8.69
C ASP A 269 -1.92 -18.75 10.21
N ILE A 270 -0.71 -19.04 10.72
CA ILE A 270 -0.37 -18.94 12.15
C ILE A 270 -0.49 -17.51 12.66
N LEU A 271 0.10 -16.55 11.95
CA LEU A 271 0.13 -15.15 12.39
C LEU A 271 -1.27 -14.53 12.37
N TRP A 272 -2.09 -14.87 11.37
CA TRP A 272 -3.50 -14.49 11.36
C TRP A 272 -4.29 -15.16 12.48
N GLY A 273 -4.05 -16.45 12.75
CA GLY A 273 -4.67 -17.16 13.87
C GLY A 273 -4.30 -16.54 15.22
N ALA A 274 -3.04 -16.16 15.41
CA ALA A 274 -2.60 -15.46 16.60
C ALA A 274 -3.26 -14.08 16.73
N ALA A 275 -3.35 -13.30 15.65
CA ALA A 275 -4.09 -12.03 15.66
C ALA A 275 -5.57 -12.24 16.02
N THR A 276 -6.22 -13.31 15.54
CA THR A 276 -7.58 -13.70 15.96
C THR A 276 -7.66 -13.96 17.46
N VAL A 277 -6.75 -14.76 18.01
CA VAL A 277 -6.71 -15.05 19.47
C VAL A 277 -6.60 -13.76 20.28
N LEU A 278 -5.76 -12.81 19.87
CA LEU A 278 -5.57 -11.56 20.60
C LEU A 278 -6.78 -10.63 20.50
N VAL A 279 -7.39 -10.45 19.32
CA VAL A 279 -8.57 -9.60 19.18
C VAL A 279 -9.81 -10.19 19.87
N GLU A 280 -9.83 -11.50 20.09
CA GLU A 280 -10.85 -12.22 20.84
C GLU A 280 -10.56 -12.31 22.35
N ALA A 281 -9.52 -11.63 22.85
CA ALA A 281 -9.12 -11.70 24.25
C ALA A 281 -10.31 -11.39 25.20
N PRO A 282 -10.48 -12.19 26.26
CA PRO A 282 -11.47 -11.92 27.29
C PRO A 282 -10.91 -10.83 28.22
N VAL A 283 -11.11 -9.56 27.85
CA VAL A 283 -10.83 -8.42 28.71
C VAL A 283 -12.16 -8.02 29.37
N ASN A 284 -12.14 -7.84 30.69
CA ASN A 284 -13.25 -7.49 31.60
C ASN A 284 -14.61 -7.22 30.93
N ASN A 285 -15.64 -7.97 31.36
CA ASN A 285 -17.02 -7.91 30.86
C ASN A 285 -17.76 -6.62 31.24
N ASP A 286 -17.11 -5.47 31.19
CA ASP A 286 -17.82 -4.18 31.21
C ASP A 286 -18.56 -4.04 29.87
N PRO A 287 -19.91 -4.12 29.84
CA PRO A 287 -20.68 -4.07 28.61
C PRO A 287 -20.43 -2.78 27.83
N ASP A 288 -20.16 -1.68 28.54
CA ASP A 288 -19.98 -0.34 27.96
C ASP A 288 -18.64 -0.24 27.20
N SER A 289 -17.63 -0.99 27.65
CA SER A 289 -16.29 -1.01 27.04
C SER A 289 -16.10 -2.12 26.00
N ALA A 290 -17.00 -3.11 25.95
CA ALA A 290 -16.83 -4.32 25.15
C ALA A 290 -16.70 -4.06 23.64
N GLY A 291 -17.41 -3.04 23.12
CA GLY A 291 -17.35 -2.64 21.72
C GLY A 291 -16.03 -1.98 21.32
N ALA A 292 -15.36 -1.27 22.24
CA ALA A 292 -14.11 -0.58 21.95
C ALA A 292 -12.90 -1.54 21.86
N LEU A 293 -12.96 -2.68 22.56
CA LEU A 293 -11.83 -3.58 22.74
C LEU A 293 -11.20 -4.08 21.43
N PRO A 294 -11.95 -4.58 20.42
CA PRO A 294 -11.34 -5.13 19.21
C PRO A 294 -10.52 -4.09 18.44
N GLY A 295 -11.09 -2.89 18.27
CA GLY A 295 -10.43 -1.77 17.62
C GLY A 295 -9.20 -1.30 18.39
N ASN A 296 -9.29 -1.20 19.72
CA ASN A 296 -8.17 -0.80 20.57
C ASN A 296 -7.04 -1.83 20.56
N ILE A 297 -7.34 -3.13 20.64
CA ILE A 297 -6.33 -4.20 20.57
C ILE A 297 -5.59 -4.14 19.22
N ASN A 298 -6.33 -4.07 18.12
CA ASN A 298 -5.75 -4.01 16.78
C ASN A 298 -4.85 -2.77 16.62
N GLN A 299 -5.33 -1.59 17.01
CA GLN A 299 -4.54 -0.37 16.95
C GLN A 299 -3.33 -0.40 17.89
N ALA A 300 -3.46 -0.97 19.09
CA ALA A 300 -2.37 -1.13 20.04
C ALA A 300 -1.28 -2.06 19.50
N LEU A 301 -1.64 -3.16 18.83
CA LEU A 301 -0.68 -4.07 18.20
C LEU A 301 0.07 -3.39 17.04
N ILE A 302 -0.63 -2.63 16.19
CA ILE A 302 -0.01 -1.83 15.12
C ILE A 302 0.94 -0.79 15.72
N GLU A 303 0.47 -0.05 16.73
CA GLU A 303 1.24 0.97 17.45
C GLU A 303 2.50 0.36 18.05
N LEU A 304 2.36 -0.73 18.82
CA LEU A 304 3.46 -1.46 19.45
C LEU A 304 4.50 -1.89 18.44
N GLY A 305 4.06 -2.45 17.31
CA GLY A 305 4.94 -2.82 16.22
C GLY A 305 5.71 -1.60 15.69
N SER A 306 5.02 -0.47 15.49
CA SER A 306 5.62 0.74 14.91
C SER A 306 6.59 1.49 15.85
N THR A 307 6.32 1.53 17.15
CA THR A 307 7.04 2.40 18.11
C THR A 307 7.96 1.65 19.07
N ILE A 308 7.67 0.38 19.40
CA ILE A 308 8.43 -0.41 20.38
C ILE A 308 9.14 -1.58 19.70
N CYS A 309 8.38 -2.47 19.05
CA CYS A 309 8.89 -3.66 18.39
C CYS A 309 9.42 -3.34 16.97
N ARG A 310 10.32 -2.35 16.88
CA ARG A 310 10.89 -1.79 15.65
C ARG A 310 11.70 -2.81 14.84
N PRO A 311 11.87 -2.61 13.51
CA PRO A 311 12.69 -3.50 12.69
C PRO A 311 14.11 -3.70 13.23
N THR A 312 14.75 -2.62 13.65
CA THR A 312 16.09 -2.58 14.27
C THR A 312 15.98 -1.99 15.68
N ALA A 313 16.84 -2.47 16.60
CA ALA A 313 16.91 -2.03 17.99
C ALA A 313 15.54 -1.87 18.67
N PRO A 314 14.74 -2.95 18.79
CA PRO A 314 13.45 -2.88 19.47
C PRO A 314 13.62 -2.62 20.98
N SER A 315 12.75 -1.79 21.55
CA SER A 315 12.74 -1.45 22.99
C SER A 315 12.08 -2.56 23.82
N CYS A 316 12.67 -3.76 23.87
CA CYS A 316 12.05 -4.92 24.53
C CYS A 316 11.77 -4.70 26.03
N GLY A 317 12.54 -3.85 26.71
CA GLY A 317 12.31 -3.49 28.12
C GLY A 317 11.08 -2.62 28.36
N GLU A 318 10.61 -1.89 27.34
CA GLU A 318 9.41 -1.04 27.39
C GLU A 318 8.16 -1.76 26.85
N CYS A 319 8.32 -2.98 26.31
CA CYS A 319 7.23 -3.69 25.67
C CYS A 319 6.29 -4.32 26.72
N PRO A 320 4.99 -3.97 26.74
CA PRO A 320 4.02 -4.54 27.69
C PRO A 320 3.81 -6.05 27.48
N LEU A 321 4.09 -6.55 26.27
CA LEU A 321 3.97 -7.97 25.92
C LEU A 321 5.31 -8.74 26.04
N SER A 322 6.35 -8.13 26.61
CA SER A 322 7.70 -8.69 26.64
C SER A 322 7.82 -9.99 27.43
N ALA A 323 7.01 -10.17 28.48
CA ALA A 323 7.01 -11.36 29.33
C ALA A 323 6.41 -12.58 28.62
N GLY A 324 5.41 -12.41 27.75
CA GLY A 324 4.85 -13.46 26.89
C GLY A 324 5.60 -13.69 25.57
N CYS A 325 6.62 -12.88 25.26
CA CYS A 325 7.35 -12.93 23.99
C CYS A 325 8.42 -14.04 23.99
N ALA A 326 8.20 -15.10 23.22
CA ALA A 326 9.10 -16.24 23.11
C ALA A 326 10.50 -15.85 22.60
N ALA A 327 10.61 -14.98 21.60
CA ALA A 327 11.93 -14.53 21.14
C ALA A 327 12.70 -13.76 22.22
N ASN A 328 12.00 -12.96 23.05
CA ASN A 328 12.60 -12.22 24.15
C ASN A 328 13.12 -13.17 25.22
N GLN A 329 12.34 -14.20 25.57
CA GLN A 329 12.75 -15.25 26.51
C GLN A 329 14.00 -16.00 26.02
N ILE A 330 14.05 -16.38 24.73
CA ILE A 330 15.21 -17.09 24.16
C ILE A 330 16.45 -16.19 24.05
N SER A 331 16.27 -14.86 23.90
CA SER A 331 17.40 -13.92 23.85
C SER A 331 18.06 -13.64 25.19
N LYS A 332 17.43 -14.02 26.31
CA LYS A 332 18.03 -13.87 27.64
C LYS A 332 18.98 -15.03 27.91
N PRO A 333 20.15 -14.79 28.53
CA PRO A 333 21.04 -15.86 28.94
C PRO A 333 20.34 -16.70 30.03
N VAL A 334 20.08 -17.97 29.76
CA VAL A 334 19.51 -18.91 30.74
C VAL A 334 20.63 -19.82 31.26
N ALA A 335 20.69 -19.99 32.59
CA ALA A 335 21.54 -21.00 33.23
C ALA A 335 21.10 -22.40 32.75
N THR A 336 22.06 -23.22 32.34
CA THR A 336 21.86 -24.52 31.68
C THR A 336 20.98 -25.48 32.49
N THR A 337 19.66 -25.43 32.29
CA THR A 337 18.74 -26.51 32.65
C THR A 337 18.57 -27.40 31.43
N LYS A 338 18.88 -28.70 31.56
CA LYS A 338 18.65 -29.69 30.50
C LYS A 338 17.19 -29.63 30.08
N SER A 339 16.92 -29.23 28.83
CA SER A 339 15.56 -29.30 28.28
C SER A 339 15.12 -30.77 28.22
N PRO A 340 13.87 -31.09 28.60
CA PRO A 340 13.33 -32.42 28.38
C PRO A 340 13.37 -32.74 26.89
N VAL A 341 13.66 -34.01 26.56
CA VAL A 341 13.61 -34.50 25.18
C VAL A 341 12.15 -34.34 24.71
N ALA A 342 11.93 -33.45 23.76
CA ALA A 342 10.60 -33.25 23.17
C ALA A 342 10.16 -34.53 22.44
N ASP A 343 8.89 -34.89 22.58
CA ASP A 343 8.28 -35.94 21.75
C ASP A 343 8.46 -35.58 20.27
N ILE A 344 8.89 -36.55 19.46
CA ILE A 344 9.15 -36.36 18.03
C ILE A 344 7.89 -35.91 17.28
N GLU A 345 6.71 -36.32 17.74
CA GLU A 345 5.42 -35.92 17.15
C GLU A 345 5.06 -34.45 17.44
N GLU A 346 5.65 -33.86 18.48
CA GLU A 346 5.41 -32.47 18.86
C GLU A 346 6.40 -31.48 18.23
N ILE A 347 7.43 -31.98 17.53
CA ILE A 347 8.45 -31.14 16.89
C ILE A 347 7.80 -30.29 15.79
N CYS A 348 8.12 -28.99 15.81
CA CYS A 348 7.64 -28.04 14.84
C CYS A 348 8.23 -28.30 13.45
N GLY A 349 7.38 -28.72 12.50
CA GLY A 349 7.74 -28.87 11.09
C GLY A 349 7.64 -27.59 10.26
N ILE A 350 7.34 -26.44 10.88
CA ILE A 350 7.04 -25.17 10.18
C ILE A 350 8.27 -24.27 10.14
N CYS A 351 9.04 -24.24 11.21
CA CYS A 351 10.24 -23.43 11.29
C CYS A 351 11.39 -24.08 10.53
N SER A 352 12.15 -23.27 9.81
CA SER A 352 13.47 -23.68 9.34
C SER A 352 14.46 -23.77 10.51
N PRO A 353 15.59 -24.47 10.33
CA PRO A 353 16.66 -24.48 11.32
C PRO A 353 17.07 -23.07 11.72
N VAL A 354 16.99 -22.75 13.02
CA VAL A 354 17.25 -21.40 13.52
C VAL A 354 18.75 -21.23 13.81
N PRO A 355 19.45 -20.24 13.22
CA PRO A 355 20.83 -19.95 13.58
C PRO A 355 20.94 -19.55 15.06
N THR A 356 21.96 -20.07 15.75
CA THR A 356 22.30 -19.66 17.14
C THR A 356 23.23 -18.45 17.20
N THR A 357 23.75 -18.00 16.06
CA THR A 357 24.55 -16.77 15.98
C THR A 357 23.67 -15.55 16.23
N ASN A 358 24.15 -14.60 17.05
CA ASN A 358 23.42 -13.37 17.42
C ASN A 358 22.02 -13.64 18.00
N VAL A 359 21.97 -14.18 19.24
CA VAL A 359 20.73 -14.49 19.98
C VAL A 359 19.96 -13.20 20.33
N SER A 360 19.24 -12.68 19.35
CA SER A 360 18.45 -11.45 19.44
C SER A 360 17.05 -11.68 18.89
N VAL A 361 16.07 -10.97 19.43
CA VAL A 361 14.70 -10.96 18.90
C VAL A 361 14.64 -10.58 17.41
N THR A 362 15.63 -9.84 16.90
CA THR A 362 15.69 -9.37 15.51
C THR A 362 16.01 -10.46 14.50
N ARG A 363 16.32 -11.70 14.93
CA ARG A 363 16.38 -12.85 14.03
C ARG A 363 15.00 -13.25 13.49
N PHE A 364 13.92 -12.76 14.13
CA PHE A 364 12.55 -12.90 13.67
C PHE A 364 11.97 -11.55 13.18
N PRO A 365 11.16 -11.55 12.10
CA PRO A 365 10.90 -12.67 11.20
C PRO A 365 12.16 -13.07 10.41
N MET A 366 12.13 -14.27 9.82
CA MET A 366 13.19 -14.73 8.92
C MET A 366 13.42 -13.71 7.80
N LYS A 367 14.69 -13.38 7.55
CA LYS A 367 15.07 -12.55 6.41
C LYS A 367 14.88 -13.36 5.13
N VAL A 368 14.15 -12.78 4.18
CA VAL A 368 13.98 -13.34 2.84
C VAL A 368 14.74 -12.46 1.89
N ASP A 369 15.55 -13.06 1.03
CA ASP A 369 16.27 -12.32 0.00
C ASP A 369 15.27 -11.59 -0.91
N LYS A 370 15.43 -10.27 -0.97
CA LYS A 370 14.62 -9.46 -1.86
C LYS A 370 15.18 -9.61 -3.27
N LYS A 371 14.32 -9.96 -4.22
CA LYS A 371 14.66 -9.85 -5.65
C LYS A 371 15.14 -8.44 -5.92
N LYS A 372 16.28 -8.29 -6.59
CA LYS A 372 16.81 -6.98 -7.00
C LYS A 372 15.75 -6.26 -7.84
N ALA A 373 15.55 -4.97 -7.56
CA ALA A 373 14.68 -4.13 -8.37
C ALA A 373 15.21 -4.13 -9.81
N ARG A 374 14.29 -4.18 -10.79
CA ARG A 374 14.69 -4.09 -12.20
C ARG A 374 15.15 -2.67 -12.51
N VAL A 375 16.17 -2.52 -13.34
CA VAL A 375 16.63 -1.20 -13.82
C VAL A 375 16.03 -0.97 -15.21
N GLU A 376 15.40 0.18 -15.41
CA GLU A 376 14.77 0.59 -16.67
C GLU A 376 15.20 2.00 -17.05
N THR A 377 15.38 2.27 -18.33
CA THR A 377 15.61 3.62 -18.85
C THR A 377 14.56 3.96 -19.89
N SER A 378 14.02 5.16 -19.84
CA SER A 378 13.02 5.64 -20.81
C SER A 378 13.32 7.05 -21.26
N VAL A 379 13.00 7.35 -22.50
CA VAL A 379 13.11 8.69 -23.05
C VAL A 379 11.76 9.39 -22.94
N VAL A 380 11.74 10.54 -22.26
CA VAL A 380 10.56 11.40 -22.11
C VAL A 380 10.64 12.50 -23.16
N CYS A 381 9.63 12.57 -24.02
CA CYS A 381 9.57 13.49 -25.13
C CYS A 381 8.68 14.69 -24.83
N ALA A 382 9.27 15.78 -24.34
CA ALA A 382 8.57 17.04 -24.14
C ALA A 382 8.46 17.79 -25.48
N MET A 383 7.28 17.75 -26.10
CA MET A 383 7.00 18.47 -27.34
C MET A 383 6.20 19.73 -27.07
N ARG A 384 6.68 20.83 -27.61
CA ARG A 384 6.03 22.13 -27.55
C ARG A 384 5.57 22.60 -28.92
N TRP A 385 4.38 23.20 -28.97
CA TRP A 385 3.93 24.00 -30.10
C TRP A 385 3.64 25.43 -29.62
N ILE A 386 3.93 26.41 -30.47
CA ILE A 386 3.65 27.83 -30.22
C ILE A 386 2.73 28.30 -31.35
N SER A 387 1.57 28.84 -31.00
CA SER A 387 0.65 29.41 -31.98
C SER A 387 1.22 30.67 -32.64
N PRO A 388 0.65 31.11 -33.79
CA PRO A 388 0.99 32.41 -34.37
C PRO A 388 0.77 33.60 -33.41
N SER A 389 -0.19 33.49 -32.47
CA SER A 389 -0.46 34.47 -31.41
C SER A 389 0.55 34.42 -30.25
N GLY A 390 1.45 33.43 -30.22
CA GLY A 390 2.46 33.26 -29.17
C GLY A 390 2.02 32.35 -28.01
N ASP A 391 0.85 31.71 -28.10
CA ASP A 391 0.34 30.80 -27.07
C ASP A 391 1.10 29.47 -27.08
N GLU A 392 1.60 29.08 -25.92
CA GLU A 392 2.39 27.87 -25.74
C GLU A 392 1.52 26.69 -25.30
N GLN A 393 1.59 25.58 -26.05
CA GLN A 393 0.96 24.31 -25.71
C GLN A 393 1.96 23.15 -25.73
N TRP A 394 1.69 22.14 -24.92
CA TRP A 394 2.53 20.96 -24.76
C TRP A 394 1.74 19.69 -25.05
N LEU A 395 2.38 18.75 -25.73
CA LEU A 395 1.78 17.44 -25.96
C LEU A 395 1.80 16.61 -24.67
N MET A 396 0.62 16.17 -24.23
CA MET A 396 0.45 15.27 -23.11
C MET A 396 -0.37 14.05 -23.51
N ALA A 397 -0.07 12.92 -22.88
CA ALA A 397 -0.78 11.67 -23.05
C ALA A 397 -1.23 11.13 -21.68
N LYS A 398 -2.44 10.58 -21.62
CA LYS A 398 -2.93 9.91 -20.42
C LYS A 398 -2.51 8.44 -20.43
N ARG A 399 -1.95 7.97 -19.32
CA ARG A 399 -1.54 6.59 -19.15
C ARG A 399 -2.74 5.64 -19.14
N PRO A 400 -2.58 4.38 -19.59
CA PRO A 400 -3.64 3.37 -19.52
C PRO A 400 -4.26 3.25 -18.12
N PRO A 401 -5.52 2.79 -17.98
CA PRO A 401 -6.20 2.66 -16.70
C PRO A 401 -5.62 1.54 -15.80
N THR A 402 -4.65 0.76 -16.30
CA THR A 402 -3.97 -0.30 -15.54
C THR A 402 -2.46 -0.22 -15.73
N GLY A 403 -1.70 -0.75 -14.77
CA GLY A 403 -0.24 -0.77 -14.81
C GLY A 403 0.42 0.33 -13.98
N LEU A 404 1.69 0.63 -14.29
CA LEU A 404 2.49 1.62 -13.56
C LEU A 404 1.93 3.03 -13.83
N LEU A 405 1.67 3.79 -12.76
CA LEU A 405 1.13 5.15 -12.81
C LEU A 405 -0.19 5.27 -13.59
N ALA A 406 -1.05 4.25 -13.48
CA ALA A 406 -2.30 4.15 -14.23
C ALA A 406 -3.18 5.41 -14.14
N GLY A 407 -3.68 5.87 -15.29
CA GLY A 407 -4.60 7.01 -15.41
C GLY A 407 -3.98 8.39 -15.17
N LEU A 408 -2.68 8.51 -14.89
CA LEU A 408 -2.00 9.79 -14.76
C LEU A 408 -1.62 10.36 -16.13
N TRP A 409 -1.55 11.68 -16.22
CA TRP A 409 -1.03 12.39 -17.39
C TRP A 409 0.50 12.40 -17.37
N GLU A 410 1.11 12.23 -18.53
CA GLU A 410 2.56 12.30 -18.73
C GLU A 410 2.91 12.89 -20.09
N PHE A 411 4.18 13.27 -20.26
CA PHE A 411 4.73 13.49 -21.59
C PHE A 411 4.91 12.14 -22.30
N PRO A 412 4.73 12.09 -23.64
CA PRO A 412 4.98 10.86 -24.41
C PRO A 412 6.33 10.24 -24.05
N THR A 413 6.33 8.96 -23.67
CA THR A 413 7.50 8.27 -23.13
C THR A 413 7.77 6.99 -23.90
N VAL A 414 9.04 6.77 -24.24
CA VAL A 414 9.53 5.60 -24.97
C VAL A 414 10.45 4.80 -24.06
N ASP A 415 10.10 3.55 -23.76
CA ASP A 415 10.97 2.66 -22.98
C ASP A 415 12.14 2.17 -23.85
N LEU A 416 13.37 2.32 -23.36
CA LEU A 416 14.55 1.80 -24.04
C LEU A 416 14.73 0.31 -23.69
N PRO A 417 15.18 -0.52 -24.64
CA PRO A 417 15.54 -1.90 -24.33
C PRO A 417 16.64 -1.91 -23.28
N ALA A 418 16.53 -2.81 -22.30
CA ALA A 418 17.55 -2.99 -21.29
C ALA A 418 18.89 -3.26 -21.98
N THR A 419 19.87 -2.37 -21.81
CA THR A 419 21.28 -2.72 -22.00
C THR A 419 21.56 -3.95 -21.12
N GLY A 420 22.31 -4.92 -21.64
CA GLY A 420 22.37 -6.28 -21.11
C GLY A 420 22.63 -6.36 -19.59
N GLN A 421 22.23 -7.49 -18.99
CA GLN A 421 22.52 -7.75 -17.57
C GLN A 421 24.01 -7.49 -17.25
N PRO A 422 24.33 -6.88 -16.09
CA PRO A 422 25.71 -6.81 -15.66
C PRO A 422 26.22 -8.23 -15.41
N SER A 423 27.26 -8.61 -16.17
CA SER A 423 28.11 -9.77 -15.87
C SER A 423 28.70 -9.59 -14.46
N PRO A 424 28.97 -10.66 -13.69
CA PRO A 424 29.36 -10.55 -12.28
C PRO A 424 30.76 -9.99 -11.99
N GLU A 425 31.45 -9.42 -12.98
CA GLU A 425 32.85 -9.02 -12.88
C GLU A 425 33.09 -7.64 -13.49
N VAL A 426 32.49 -6.58 -12.97
CA VAL A 426 33.04 -5.22 -13.15
C VAL A 426 32.78 -4.38 -11.89
N SER A 427 33.87 -3.82 -11.38
CA SER A 427 33.98 -2.91 -10.24
C SER A 427 33.17 -1.61 -10.40
N ASP A 428 32.84 -1.02 -9.25
CA ASP A 428 32.24 0.31 -9.08
C ASP A 428 33.08 1.43 -9.72
N SER A 429 32.96 1.62 -11.03
CA SER A 429 33.29 2.87 -11.72
C SER A 429 32.90 2.81 -13.20
N GLU A 430 32.18 3.85 -13.66
CA GLU A 430 31.97 4.27 -15.06
C GLU A 430 30.68 3.81 -15.80
N ASN A 431 29.77 4.78 -15.94
CA ASN A 431 28.88 5.02 -17.09
C ASN A 431 28.23 3.83 -17.83
N ASP A 432 27.10 3.35 -17.31
CA ASP A 432 25.98 2.86 -18.13
C ASP A 432 25.18 4.03 -18.76
N ALA A 433 25.89 5.05 -19.27
CA ALA A 433 25.24 6.18 -19.93
C ALA A 433 24.71 5.73 -21.30
N VAL A 434 23.40 5.86 -21.52
CA VAL A 434 22.83 5.65 -22.86
C VAL A 434 23.54 6.62 -23.83
N PRO A 435 24.11 6.13 -24.94
CA PRO A 435 24.77 6.99 -25.92
C PRO A 435 23.88 8.18 -26.30
N GLY A 436 24.41 9.41 -26.22
CA GLY A 436 23.65 10.62 -26.52
C GLY A 436 23.01 10.59 -27.92
N GLN A 437 23.63 9.89 -28.86
CA GLN A 437 23.07 9.64 -30.19
C GLN A 437 21.75 8.85 -30.14
N LEU A 438 21.61 7.86 -29.26
CA LEU A 438 20.36 7.10 -29.09
C LEU A 438 19.26 7.96 -28.47
N LEU A 439 19.64 8.84 -27.53
CA LEU A 439 18.70 9.75 -26.87
C LEU A 439 18.05 10.73 -27.85
N THR A 440 18.75 11.15 -28.91
CA THR A 440 18.19 12.07 -29.91
C THR A 440 17.64 11.37 -31.16
N SER A 441 18.27 10.27 -31.60
CA SER A 441 17.86 9.57 -32.84
C SER A 441 16.52 8.86 -32.71
N ILE A 442 16.27 8.15 -31.59
CA ILE A 442 15.01 7.44 -31.37
C ILE A 442 13.83 8.43 -31.35
N PRO A 443 13.85 9.52 -30.57
CA PRO A 443 12.81 10.54 -30.64
C PRO A 443 12.71 11.19 -32.02
N SER A 444 13.81 11.44 -32.73
CA SER A 444 13.74 12.00 -34.10
C SER A 444 12.97 11.10 -35.07
N MET A 445 12.98 9.79 -34.87
CA MET A 445 12.21 8.83 -35.67
C MET A 445 10.75 8.70 -35.22
N VAL A 446 10.49 8.85 -33.92
CA VAL A 446 9.16 8.64 -33.32
C VAL A 446 8.32 9.91 -33.37
N LEU A 447 8.87 11.06 -32.99
CA LEU A 447 8.12 12.30 -32.81
C LEU A 447 7.38 12.78 -34.07
N PRO A 448 7.97 12.73 -35.28
CA PRO A 448 7.23 13.08 -36.49
C PRO A 448 6.03 12.16 -36.76
N LYS A 449 6.09 10.90 -36.32
CA LYS A 449 5.01 9.91 -36.50
C LYS A 449 3.85 10.09 -35.51
N LEU A 450 4.01 10.94 -34.51
CA LEU A 450 2.94 11.26 -33.56
C LEU A 450 1.94 12.28 -34.12
N LEU A 451 2.26 12.91 -35.26
CA LEU A 451 1.38 13.86 -35.94
C LEU A 451 0.62 13.15 -37.06
N ALA A 452 -0.66 13.51 -37.24
CA ALA A 452 -1.50 12.96 -38.29
C ALA A 452 -1.01 13.40 -39.69
N SER A 453 -1.32 12.60 -40.72
CA SER A 453 -0.95 12.89 -42.11
C SER A 453 -1.55 14.20 -42.64
N SER A 454 -2.71 14.61 -42.11
CA SER A 454 -3.34 15.92 -42.32
C SER A 454 -2.44 17.09 -41.92
N SER A 455 -1.52 16.85 -40.98
CA SER A 455 -0.55 17.81 -40.45
C SER A 455 0.84 17.65 -41.09
N SER A 456 0.93 17.08 -42.31
CA SER A 456 2.18 16.82 -43.03
C SER A 456 3.13 18.00 -43.24
N ARG A 457 2.65 19.26 -43.09
CA ARG A 457 3.49 20.46 -43.13
C ARG A 457 4.12 20.84 -41.79
N ALA A 458 3.73 20.18 -40.70
CA ALA A 458 4.32 20.40 -39.38
C ALA A 458 5.76 19.85 -39.36
N GLN A 459 6.71 20.67 -38.93
CA GLN A 459 8.11 20.27 -38.83
C GLN A 459 8.51 20.13 -37.37
N VAL A 460 8.93 18.92 -36.99
CA VAL A 460 9.46 18.67 -35.65
C VAL A 460 10.95 19.01 -35.65
N LYS A 461 11.38 20.01 -34.86
CA LYS A 461 12.79 20.35 -34.71
C LYS A 461 13.57 19.19 -34.11
N LEU A 462 14.86 19.12 -34.44
CA LEU A 462 15.76 18.13 -33.89
C LEU A 462 15.68 18.14 -32.34
N PRO A 463 15.37 16.99 -31.70
CA PRO A 463 15.25 16.91 -30.25
C PRO A 463 16.58 17.18 -29.56
N LYS A 464 16.54 17.97 -28.50
CA LYS A 464 17.69 18.24 -27.63
C LYS A 464 17.52 17.48 -26.31
N HIS A 465 18.54 16.74 -25.89
CA HIS A 465 18.59 16.17 -24.55
C HIS A 465 18.79 17.27 -23.50
N ILE A 466 17.95 17.28 -22.46
CA ILE A 466 17.92 18.31 -21.43
C ILE A 466 18.47 17.79 -20.11
N GLY A 467 18.31 16.51 -19.82
CA GLY A 467 18.87 15.91 -18.61
C GLY A 467 18.28 14.55 -18.27
N SER A 468 18.79 13.97 -17.20
CA SER A 468 18.41 12.65 -16.69
C SER A 468 17.77 12.77 -15.31
N VAL A 469 16.63 12.11 -15.12
CA VAL A 469 15.86 12.15 -13.86
C VAL A 469 15.70 10.72 -13.33
N PRO A 470 16.43 10.32 -12.28
CA PRO A 470 16.23 9.02 -11.64
C PRO A 470 14.94 9.03 -10.81
N HIS A 471 14.15 7.97 -10.95
CA HIS A 471 12.91 7.73 -10.22
C HIS A 471 12.90 6.31 -9.65
N ILE A 472 12.84 6.21 -8.31
CA ILE A 472 12.92 4.93 -7.60
C ILE A 472 11.53 4.46 -7.19
N PHE A 473 11.08 3.35 -7.76
CA PHE A 473 9.93 2.57 -7.32
C PHE A 473 10.39 1.34 -6.52
N SER A 474 9.52 0.76 -5.70
CA SER A 474 9.86 -0.38 -4.83
C SER A 474 10.32 -1.64 -5.58
N HIS A 475 10.01 -1.77 -6.87
CA HIS A 475 10.35 -2.92 -7.70
C HIS A 475 11.06 -2.54 -9.01
N ILE A 476 11.28 -1.23 -9.25
CA ILE A 476 11.83 -0.67 -10.48
C ILE A 476 12.67 0.55 -10.14
N HIS A 477 13.93 0.60 -10.55
CA HIS A 477 14.70 1.84 -10.58
C HIS A 477 14.66 2.34 -12.02
N LYS A 478 13.95 3.44 -12.26
CA LYS A 478 13.68 3.95 -13.60
C LYS A 478 14.41 5.27 -13.81
N THR A 479 15.19 5.39 -14.88
CA THR A 479 15.83 6.65 -15.28
C THR A 479 15.08 7.25 -16.46
N TYR A 480 14.61 8.48 -16.30
CA TYR A 480 13.94 9.23 -17.35
C TYR A 480 14.93 10.19 -18.03
N GLU A 481 15.27 9.92 -19.27
CA GLU A 481 16.08 10.80 -20.11
C GLU A 481 15.15 11.78 -20.83
N VAL A 482 15.22 13.06 -20.44
CA VAL A 482 14.31 14.08 -20.94
C VAL A 482 14.87 14.69 -22.21
N VAL A 483 14.09 14.59 -23.29
CA VAL A 483 14.35 15.31 -24.54
C VAL A 483 13.27 16.34 -24.78
N TYR A 484 13.68 17.42 -25.43
CA TYR A 484 12.83 18.55 -25.74
C TYR A 484 12.84 18.81 -27.24
N SER A 485 11.67 19.02 -27.83
CA SER A 485 11.52 19.42 -29.22
C SER A 485 10.42 20.45 -29.39
N THR A 486 10.53 21.27 -30.43
CA THR A 486 9.51 22.25 -30.83
C THR A 486 8.92 21.82 -32.17
N VAL A 487 7.60 21.90 -32.28
CA VAL A 487 6.87 21.70 -33.53
C VAL A 487 6.63 23.05 -34.18
N GLU A 488 7.16 23.24 -35.39
CA GLU A 488 6.86 24.37 -36.24
C GLU A 488 5.62 24.06 -37.07
N TRP A 489 4.54 24.80 -36.82
CA TRP A 489 3.27 24.65 -37.51
C TRP A 489 2.56 26.00 -37.51
N HIS A 490 2.20 26.48 -38.71
CA HIS A 490 1.63 27.82 -38.93
C HIS A 490 0.09 27.85 -38.97
N GLY A 491 -0.58 26.74 -38.59
CA GLY A 491 -2.04 26.77 -38.44
C GLY A 491 -2.47 27.51 -37.18
N ASP A 492 -3.71 28.02 -37.18
CA ASP A 492 -4.28 28.72 -36.02
C ASP A 492 -4.56 27.78 -34.83
N SER A 493 -4.61 26.46 -35.09
CA SER A 493 -4.75 25.40 -34.09
C SER A 493 -3.52 24.48 -34.08
N PRO A 494 -3.25 23.79 -32.96
CA PRO A 494 -2.17 22.80 -32.89
C PRO A 494 -2.29 21.75 -34.00
N PRO A 495 -1.17 21.15 -34.44
CA PRO A 495 -1.21 20.07 -35.40
C PRO A 495 -1.96 18.85 -34.84
N GLU A 496 -2.73 18.20 -35.71
CA GLU A 496 -3.52 17.03 -35.38
C GLU A 496 -2.59 15.85 -35.04
N LEU A 497 -3.02 15.02 -34.08
CA LEU A 497 -2.24 13.93 -33.52
C LEU A 497 -2.66 12.58 -34.12
N ASP A 498 -1.70 11.68 -34.33
CA ASP A 498 -1.97 10.29 -34.71
C ASP A 498 -2.16 9.42 -33.45
N THR A 499 -3.42 9.31 -33.02
CA THR A 499 -3.81 8.58 -31.81
C THR A 499 -4.46 7.23 -32.15
N LEU A 500 -4.32 6.25 -31.27
CA LEU A 500 -5.06 4.98 -31.36
C LEU A 500 -6.58 5.25 -31.46
N SER A 501 -7.21 4.81 -32.56
CA SER A 501 -8.66 4.89 -32.74
C SER A 501 -9.39 3.76 -32.02
N ASP A 502 -10.60 4.05 -31.49
CA ASP A 502 -11.44 3.14 -30.70
C ASP A 502 -11.85 1.84 -31.44
N THR A 503 -11.69 1.79 -32.77
CA THR A 503 -12.03 0.66 -33.63
C THR A 503 -10.92 -0.39 -33.74
N SER A 504 -9.72 -0.13 -33.17
CA SER A 504 -8.57 -1.03 -33.26
C SER A 504 -8.39 -1.92 -32.01
N LYS A 505 -9.46 -2.58 -31.55
CA LYS A 505 -9.45 -3.48 -30.37
C LYS A 505 -8.53 -4.72 -30.44
N ASN A 506 -7.72 -4.87 -31.51
CA ASN A 506 -6.86 -6.04 -31.72
C ASN A 506 -5.38 -5.75 -32.04
N LYS A 507 -4.90 -4.50 -31.98
CA LYS A 507 -3.45 -4.29 -31.83
C LYS A 507 -3.16 -4.27 -30.33
N GLU A 508 -2.54 -5.34 -29.84
CA GLU A 508 -1.97 -5.37 -28.48
C GLU A 508 -1.21 -4.06 -28.24
N VAL A 509 -1.44 -3.41 -27.09
CA VAL A 509 -0.42 -2.54 -26.49
C VAL A 509 0.76 -3.47 -26.21
N LEU A 510 1.61 -3.68 -27.22
CA LEU A 510 2.73 -4.59 -27.17
C LEU A 510 3.70 -4.01 -26.16
N LYS A 511 3.62 -4.53 -24.93
CA LYS A 511 4.77 -4.54 -24.03
C LYS A 511 5.94 -5.06 -24.87
N PRO A 512 7.08 -4.36 -24.95
CA PRO A 512 8.21 -4.83 -25.72
C PRO A 512 8.58 -6.22 -25.20
N LYS A 513 8.27 -7.26 -25.99
CA LYS A 513 8.79 -8.59 -25.74
C LYS A 513 10.31 -8.45 -25.86
N ARG A 514 11.02 -9.09 -24.94
CA ARG A 514 12.47 -9.10 -24.71
C ARG A 514 13.38 -9.45 -25.92
N LYS A 515 12.95 -9.29 -27.17
CA LYS A 515 13.71 -9.70 -28.35
C LYS A 515 13.64 -8.65 -29.45
N ARG A 516 14.85 -8.13 -29.74
CA ARG A 516 15.29 -7.34 -30.90
C ARG A 516 14.89 -5.87 -30.89
N VAL A 517 15.84 -5.06 -31.36
CA VAL A 517 15.73 -3.63 -31.65
C VAL A 517 14.35 -3.38 -32.26
N CYS A 518 13.59 -2.54 -31.57
CA CYS A 518 12.22 -2.17 -31.91
C CYS A 518 12.13 -1.77 -33.38
N ASP A 519 11.31 -2.51 -34.12
CA ASP A 519 10.77 -2.04 -35.39
C ASP A 519 10.02 -0.72 -35.08
N THR A 520 10.54 0.40 -35.58
CA THR A 520 10.13 1.77 -35.18
C THR A 520 8.81 2.21 -35.82
N THR A 521 8.02 1.25 -36.29
CA THR A 521 6.87 1.42 -37.19
C THR A 521 5.51 1.48 -36.48
N ASP A 522 5.42 1.15 -35.19
CA ASP A 522 4.13 1.10 -34.44
C ASP A 522 4.14 1.93 -33.13
N TYR A 523 4.67 3.16 -33.13
CA TYR A 523 4.49 4.10 -32.00
C TYR A 523 3.30 5.01 -32.26
N LEU A 524 2.11 4.58 -31.84
CA LEU A 524 0.91 5.42 -31.81
C LEU A 524 0.71 6.03 -30.43
N LEU A 525 0.19 7.25 -30.40
CA LEU A 525 -0.18 7.90 -29.14
C LEU A 525 -1.38 7.18 -28.50
N PRO A 526 -1.47 7.13 -27.16
CA PRO A 526 -2.70 6.74 -26.48
C PRO A 526 -3.89 7.55 -26.99
N ALA A 527 -5.08 6.94 -27.04
CA ALA A 527 -6.31 7.59 -27.51
C ALA A 527 -6.57 8.93 -26.80
N GLU A 528 -6.31 8.98 -25.48
CA GLU A 528 -6.39 10.22 -24.70
C GLU A 528 -5.05 10.99 -24.74
N SER A 529 -4.68 11.50 -25.91
CA SER A 529 -3.53 12.41 -26.09
C SER A 529 -3.98 13.74 -26.66
N ARG A 530 -3.42 14.85 -26.16
CA ARG A 530 -3.83 16.21 -26.55
C ARG A 530 -2.75 17.25 -26.32
N TRP A 531 -2.90 18.38 -26.99
CA TRP A 531 -2.18 19.60 -26.69
C TRP A 531 -2.80 20.28 -25.46
N VAL A 532 -1.95 20.69 -24.52
CA VAL A 532 -2.35 21.27 -23.23
C VAL A 532 -1.65 22.62 -23.06
N PRO A 533 -2.38 23.72 -22.79
CA PRO A 533 -1.79 25.03 -22.52
C PRO A 533 -0.77 25.00 -21.38
N SER A 534 0.33 25.77 -21.54
CA SER A 534 1.44 25.83 -20.58
C SER A 534 1.01 26.10 -19.13
N GLY A 535 0.00 26.97 -18.93
CA GLY A 535 -0.58 27.26 -17.62
C GLY A 535 -1.19 26.05 -16.90
N ILE A 536 -1.80 25.13 -17.65
CA ILE A 536 -2.39 23.89 -17.09
C ILE A 536 -1.28 22.87 -16.79
N VAL A 537 -0.27 22.77 -17.65
CA VAL A 537 0.89 21.87 -17.43
C VAL A 537 1.64 22.26 -16.16
N ALA A 538 1.81 23.55 -15.89
CA ALA A 538 2.46 24.06 -14.68
C ALA A 538 1.72 23.67 -13.38
N GLN A 539 0.38 23.55 -13.42
CA GLN A 539 -0.45 23.11 -12.28
C GLN A 539 -0.37 21.58 -12.04
N GLN A 540 0.07 20.81 -13.04
CA GLN A 540 0.26 19.36 -12.91
C GLN A 540 1.61 18.96 -12.27
N LYS A 541 2.51 19.91 -11.96
CA LYS A 541 3.84 19.69 -11.32
C LYS A 541 3.81 19.16 -9.90
#